data_AF-A0AA35N6U8-F1
#
_entry.id   AF-A0AA35N6U8-F1
#
_cell.length_a   1.000
_cell.length_b   1.000
_cell.length_c   1.000
_cell.angle_alpha   90.00
_cell.angle_beta   90.00
_cell.angle_gamma   90.00
#
_symmetry.space_group_name_H-M   'P 1'
#
loop_
_entity.id
_entity.type
_entity.pdbx_description
1 polymer ?
#
loop_
_entity_poly.entity_id
_entity_poly.type
_entity_poly.pdbx_seq_one_letter_code
_entity_poly.pdbx_strand_id
1 'polypeptide(L)'
;MTSQAVAALDNKASTMWSVKMQVNAQDQYVAAGIGLGIENGPAGLQSQFLVSADRFAVVNGINGVLSSPFAVQGGQVFMNDAFIQDGTITNAKIGSYISSTNYVAGQMGWILNKSGTFEINGTVAGQGRLLINNQRLRIYHANGNLAIDLGVNV
;
A
#
# COMPACT_ATOMS: atom_id res chain seq x y z
N MET A 1 25.12 -12.47 -33.91
CA MET A 1 25.78 -13.50 -33.07
C MET A 1 24.73 -14.53 -32.67
N THR A 2 25.11 -15.79 -32.78
CA THR A 2 24.27 -16.99 -32.77
C THR A 2 23.70 -17.30 -31.38
N SER A 3 22.39 -17.42 -31.26
CA SER A 3 21.73 -18.03 -30.10
C SER A 3 21.81 -19.55 -30.25
N GLN A 4 22.72 -20.20 -29.53
CA GLN A 4 22.66 -21.64 -29.31
C GLN A 4 22.00 -21.89 -27.96
N ALA A 5 20.79 -22.44 -27.99
CA ALA A 5 20.22 -23.14 -26.85
C ALA A 5 20.37 -24.64 -27.15
N VAL A 6 21.38 -25.27 -26.54
CA VAL A 6 21.44 -26.73 -26.44
C VAL A 6 20.96 -27.08 -25.04
N ALA A 7 19.75 -27.63 -24.94
CA ALA A 7 19.27 -28.29 -23.73
C ALA A 7 18.86 -29.71 -24.11
N ALA A 8 19.69 -30.68 -23.73
CA ALA A 8 19.31 -32.09 -23.77
C ALA A 8 18.18 -32.31 -22.77
N LEU A 9 16.98 -32.58 -23.28
CA LEU A 9 15.74 -32.79 -22.53
C LEU A 9 15.61 -34.25 -22.06
N ASP A 10 16.61 -34.74 -21.33
CA ASP A 10 16.52 -36.08 -20.73
C ASP A 10 15.81 -36.05 -19.37
N ASN A 11 14.48 -36.22 -19.43
CA ASN A 11 13.64 -36.79 -18.38
C ASN A 11 13.63 -36.12 -16.98
N LYS A 12 13.86 -34.81 -16.90
CA LYS A 12 13.47 -33.99 -15.74
C LYS A 12 12.57 -32.87 -16.21
N ALA A 13 11.41 -32.74 -15.56
CA ALA A 13 10.37 -31.75 -15.86
C ALA A 13 10.98 -30.39 -16.25
N SER A 14 10.81 -30.03 -17.51
CA SER A 14 11.30 -28.78 -18.09
C SER A 14 10.45 -27.62 -17.61
N THR A 15 10.87 -26.95 -16.54
CA THR A 15 10.43 -25.57 -16.25
C THR A 15 11.04 -24.65 -17.30
N MET A 16 10.33 -24.47 -18.42
CA MET A 16 10.67 -23.45 -19.41
C MET A 16 10.41 -22.06 -18.80
N TRP A 17 11.47 -21.28 -18.55
CA TRP A 17 11.38 -19.89 -18.15
C TRP A 17 11.79 -19.02 -19.34
N SER A 18 10.85 -18.23 -19.90
CA SER A 18 11.18 -17.23 -20.92
C SER A 18 11.31 -15.86 -20.25
N VAL A 19 12.53 -15.38 -20.02
CA VAL A 19 12.78 -13.97 -19.68
C VAL A 19 12.84 -13.18 -20.98
N LYS A 20 11.79 -12.42 -21.27
CA LYS A 20 11.79 -11.47 -22.38
C LYS A 20 12.35 -10.14 -21.88
N MET A 21 13.62 -9.87 -22.19
CA MET A 21 14.20 -8.53 -22.01
C MET A 21 13.63 -7.63 -23.11
N GLN A 22 12.78 -6.67 -22.73
CA GLN A 22 12.26 -5.67 -23.65
C GLN A 22 13.01 -4.35 -23.42
N VAL A 23 13.58 -3.82 -24.49
CA VAL A 23 14.20 -2.49 -24.53
C VAL A 23 13.08 -1.45 -24.51
N ASN A 24 13.09 -0.54 -23.53
CA ASN A 24 12.27 0.68 -23.57
C ASN A 24 12.88 1.66 -24.59
N ALA A 25 12.16 2.71 -24.99
CA ALA A 25 12.62 3.65 -26.02
C ALA A 25 13.88 4.48 -25.63
N GLN A 26 14.54 4.15 -24.51
CA GLN A 26 15.69 4.84 -23.93
C GLN A 26 16.92 3.92 -23.76
N ASP A 27 16.98 2.77 -24.45
CA ASP A 27 18.12 1.83 -24.44
C ASP A 27 18.53 1.31 -23.04
N GLN A 28 17.58 1.27 -22.09
CA GLN A 28 17.86 0.79 -20.74
C GLN A 28 17.69 -0.73 -20.66
N TYR A 29 18.81 -1.42 -20.39
CA TYR A 29 18.83 -2.83 -20.05
C TYR A 29 18.47 -3.00 -18.57
N VAL A 30 17.37 -3.69 -18.26
CA VAL A 30 17.10 -4.16 -16.89
C VAL A 30 17.00 -5.68 -16.90
N ALA A 31 18.10 -6.33 -16.55
CA ALA A 31 18.10 -7.76 -16.26
C ALA A 31 17.64 -7.94 -14.80
N ALA A 32 16.38 -8.30 -14.59
CA ALA A 32 15.94 -8.83 -13.30
C ALA A 32 16.26 -10.34 -13.26
N GLY A 33 16.96 -10.79 -12.23
CA GLY A 33 17.14 -12.23 -11.98
C GLY A 33 15.92 -12.80 -11.27
N ILE A 34 15.34 -13.87 -11.82
CA ILE A 34 14.21 -14.61 -11.22
C ILE A 34 14.70 -16.01 -10.83
N GLY A 35 14.60 -16.35 -9.56
CA GLY A 35 14.92 -17.68 -9.03
C GLY A 35 13.66 -18.45 -8.63
N LEU A 36 13.56 -19.70 -9.08
CA LEU A 36 12.52 -20.66 -8.69
C LEU A 36 13.19 -21.85 -8.01
N GLY A 37 12.75 -22.20 -6.80
CA GLY A 37 13.33 -23.29 -6.04
C GLY A 37 12.32 -23.97 -5.12
N ILE A 38 12.59 -25.24 -4.80
CA ILE A 38 11.92 -25.97 -3.74
C ILE A 38 13.00 -26.30 -2.71
N GLU A 39 12.85 -25.78 -1.50
CA GLU A 39 13.76 -26.05 -0.40
C GLU A 39 13.12 -27.08 0.55
N ASN A 40 13.89 -28.09 0.95
CA ASN A 40 13.46 -29.10 1.91
C ASN A 40 14.04 -28.73 3.28
N GLY A 41 13.29 -27.91 4.03
CA GLY A 41 13.66 -27.49 5.37
C GLY A 41 13.07 -28.41 6.45
N PRO A 42 13.46 -28.25 7.72
CA PRO A 42 12.89 -28.98 8.85
C PRO A 42 11.36 -28.85 9.00
N ALA A 43 10.77 -27.80 8.40
CA ALA A 43 9.33 -27.53 8.38
C ALA A 43 8.60 -28.09 7.14
N GLY A 44 9.28 -28.87 6.28
CA GLY A 44 8.75 -29.45 5.06
C GLY A 44 9.17 -28.74 3.77
N LEU A 45 8.54 -29.13 2.65
CA LEU A 45 8.79 -28.58 1.31
C LEU A 45 8.23 -27.15 1.20
N GLN A 46 9.08 -26.20 0.86
CA GLN A 46 8.69 -24.80 0.62
C GLN A 46 9.09 -24.38 -0.79
N SER A 47 8.10 -23.99 -1.59
CA SER A 47 8.31 -23.38 -2.91
C SER A 47 8.60 -21.89 -2.75
N GLN A 48 9.62 -21.38 -3.44
CA GLN A 48 10.07 -20.00 -3.34
C GLN A 48 10.11 -19.32 -4.72
N PHE A 49 9.70 -18.05 -4.77
CA PHE A 49 9.88 -17.15 -5.90
C PHE A 49 10.70 -15.94 -5.44
N LEU A 50 11.93 -15.80 -5.91
CA LEU A 50 12.83 -14.73 -5.50
C LEU A 50 13.15 -13.83 -6.70
N VAL A 51 13.11 -12.52 -6.47
CA VAL A 51 13.48 -11.50 -7.45
C VAL A 51 14.61 -10.66 -6.88
N SER A 52 15.74 -10.59 -7.60
CA SER A 52 16.84 -9.67 -7.29
C SER A 52 16.88 -8.57 -8.36
N ALA A 53 16.55 -7.35 -7.97
CA ALA A 53 16.52 -6.18 -8.85
C ALA A 53 16.63 -4.89 -8.04
N ASP A 54 17.26 -3.86 -8.62
CA ASP A 54 17.27 -2.51 -8.05
C ASP A 54 15.86 -1.90 -7.99
N ARG A 55 14.99 -2.29 -8.93
CA ARG A 55 13.56 -1.94 -8.97
C ARG A 55 12.74 -3.10 -9.52
N PHE A 56 11.72 -3.51 -8.76
CA PHE A 56 10.66 -4.40 -9.22
C PHE A 56 9.35 -3.62 -9.30
N ALA A 57 8.62 -3.70 -10.41
CA ALA A 57 7.39 -2.92 -10.58
C ALA A 57 6.37 -3.65 -11.46
N VAL A 58 5.09 -3.57 -11.08
CA VAL A 58 3.98 -3.88 -11.98
C VAL A 58 3.78 -2.66 -12.87
N VAL A 59 3.82 -2.83 -14.19
CA VAL A 59 3.73 -1.72 -15.15
C VAL A 59 2.46 -1.86 -15.97
N ASN A 60 1.68 -0.78 -16.04
CA ASN A 60 0.47 -0.68 -16.85
C ASN A 60 0.66 0.46 -17.87
N GLY A 61 0.63 0.12 -19.16
CA GLY A 61 0.69 1.06 -20.28
C GLY A 61 -0.63 1.19 -21.05
N ILE A 62 -1.76 0.75 -20.48
CA ILE A 62 -3.08 0.87 -21.08
C ILE A 62 -3.34 2.37 -21.32
N ASN A 63 -3.58 2.74 -22.57
CA ASN A 63 -3.76 4.12 -23.08
C ASN A 63 -2.46 4.94 -23.29
N GLY A 64 -1.29 4.31 -23.34
CA GLY A 64 -0.03 4.99 -23.72
C GLY A 64 0.64 5.79 -22.59
N VAL A 65 0.01 5.88 -21.41
CA VAL A 65 0.62 6.45 -20.21
C VAL A 65 1.16 5.30 -19.36
N LEU A 66 2.47 5.31 -19.11
CA LEU A 66 3.12 4.33 -18.25
C LEU A 66 2.79 4.65 -16.78
N SER A 67 2.16 3.71 -16.08
CA SER A 67 1.86 3.80 -14.65
C SER A 67 2.29 2.54 -13.93
N SER A 68 2.51 2.63 -12.62
CA SER A 68 2.88 1.49 -11.79
C SER A 68 2.11 1.53 -10.48
N PRO A 69 1.09 0.67 -10.29
CA PRO A 69 0.32 0.64 -9.04
C PRO A 69 1.11 0.04 -7.88
N PHE A 70 2.18 -0.71 -8.15
CA PHE A 70 3.04 -1.34 -7.16
C PHE A 70 4.49 -1.33 -7.64
N ALA A 71 5.40 -0.80 -6.82
CA ALA A 71 6.84 -0.86 -7.06
C ALA A 71 7.61 -1.10 -5.76
N VAL A 72 8.70 -1.86 -5.85
CA VAL A 72 9.72 -2.03 -4.81
C VAL A 72 11.00 -1.41 -5.32
N GLN A 73 11.52 -0.42 -4.61
CA GLN A 73 12.77 0.26 -4.96
C GLN A 73 13.41 0.86 -3.70
N GLY A 74 14.73 0.79 -3.58
CA GLY A 74 15.45 1.38 -2.44
C GLY A 74 15.02 0.81 -1.09
N GLY A 75 14.59 -0.46 -1.05
CA GLY A 75 14.10 -1.12 0.16
C GLY A 75 12.69 -0.69 0.60
N GLN A 76 11.97 0.08 -0.22
CA GLN A 76 10.62 0.56 0.09
C GLN A 76 9.61 0.04 -0.93
N VAL A 77 8.38 -0.16 -0.46
CA VAL A 77 7.21 -0.48 -1.29
C VAL A 77 6.42 0.81 -1.53
N PHE A 78 6.11 1.07 -2.79
CA PHE A 78 5.25 2.17 -3.24
C PHE A 78 3.97 1.59 -3.80
N MET A 79 2.83 2.08 -3.31
CA MET A 79 1.50 1.70 -3.77
C MET A 79 0.64 2.95 -3.93
N ASN A 80 -0.09 3.05 -5.04
CA ASN A 80 -1.01 4.16 -5.27
C ASN A 80 -2.34 3.93 -4.55
N ASP A 81 -2.93 2.75 -4.72
CA ASP A 81 -4.17 2.30 -4.09
C ASP A 81 -4.05 0.81 -3.75
N ALA A 82 -4.72 0.37 -2.69
CA ALA A 82 -4.75 -1.04 -2.28
C ALA A 82 -6.14 -1.42 -1.74
N PHE A 83 -6.69 -2.53 -2.22
CA PHE A 83 -7.85 -3.19 -1.62
C PHE A 83 -7.35 -4.34 -0.74
N ILE A 84 -7.58 -4.22 0.58
CA ILE A 84 -7.11 -5.18 1.58
C ILE A 84 -8.34 -5.79 2.25
N GLN A 85 -8.54 -7.10 2.10
CA GLN A 85 -9.66 -7.80 2.72
C GLN A 85 -9.56 -7.82 4.25
N ASP A 86 -8.37 -8.16 4.76
CA ASP A 86 -8.03 -8.13 6.19
C ASP A 86 -6.59 -7.66 6.35
N GLY A 87 -6.38 -6.66 7.21
CA GLY A 87 -5.12 -5.95 7.36
C GLY A 87 -4.74 -5.80 8.82
N THR A 88 -3.60 -6.35 9.21
CA THR A 88 -2.99 -6.13 10.53
C THR A 88 -1.73 -5.29 10.38
N ILE A 89 -1.64 -4.19 11.14
CA ILE A 89 -0.47 -3.31 11.16
C ILE A 89 0.01 -3.21 12.60
N THR A 90 1.23 -3.69 12.89
CA THR A 90 1.81 -3.59 14.24
C THR A 90 2.04 -2.13 14.63
N ASN A 91 2.63 -1.33 13.73
CA ASN A 91 2.82 0.11 13.92
C ASN A 91 2.72 0.84 12.57
N ALA A 92 2.02 1.98 12.55
CA ALA A 92 1.89 2.84 11.37
C ALA A 92 2.42 4.25 11.66
N LYS A 93 3.17 4.83 10.71
CA LYS A 93 3.50 6.27 10.71
C LYS A 93 2.62 6.96 9.68
N ILE A 94 1.82 7.92 10.12
CA ILE A 94 0.86 8.63 9.27
C ILE A 94 1.39 10.03 8.93
N GLY A 95 1.59 10.31 7.64
CA GLY A 95 2.16 11.57 7.16
C GLY A 95 1.18 12.76 7.08
N SER A 96 -0.12 12.48 7.06
CA SER A 96 -1.19 13.49 6.99
C SER A 96 -2.36 13.13 7.91
N TYR A 97 -3.20 12.18 7.51
CA TYR A 97 -4.38 11.79 8.28
C TYR A 97 -4.85 10.39 7.87
N ILE A 98 -5.73 9.81 8.68
CA ILE A 98 -6.65 8.73 8.30
C ILE A 98 -8.05 9.30 8.42
N SER A 99 -8.91 9.11 7.43
CA SER A 99 -10.29 9.64 7.46
C SER A 99 -11.27 8.69 6.79
N SER A 100 -12.56 8.86 7.13
CA SER A 100 -13.63 8.34 6.29
C SER A 100 -13.64 9.04 4.93
N THR A 101 -14.15 8.35 3.90
CA THR A 101 -14.26 8.90 2.54
C THR A 101 -15.28 10.04 2.43
N ASN A 102 -16.24 10.11 3.36
CA ASN A 102 -17.27 11.14 3.42
C ASN A 102 -16.96 12.28 4.41
N TYR A 103 -15.73 12.40 4.93
CA TYR A 103 -15.43 13.39 5.96
C TYR A 103 -15.66 14.83 5.47
N VAL A 104 -16.45 15.59 6.24
CA VAL A 104 -16.63 17.04 6.12
C VAL A 104 -16.54 17.63 7.51
N ALA A 105 -15.58 18.55 7.70
CA ALA A 105 -15.28 19.14 9.00
C ALA A 105 -16.53 19.72 9.69
N GLY A 106 -16.75 19.29 10.93
CA GLY A 106 -17.84 19.65 11.81
C GLY A 106 -19.22 19.14 11.40
N GLN A 107 -19.33 18.32 10.35
CA GLN A 107 -20.62 17.93 9.77
C GLN A 107 -20.82 16.42 9.68
N MET A 108 -19.91 15.70 9.03
CA MET A 108 -20.07 14.26 8.80
C MET A 108 -18.73 13.52 8.70
N GLY A 109 -18.74 12.23 8.98
CA GLY A 109 -17.56 11.37 8.91
C GLY A 109 -16.56 11.61 10.05
N TRP A 110 -15.37 11.03 9.91
CA TRP A 110 -14.31 11.11 10.92
C TRP A 110 -12.93 11.36 10.31
N ILE A 111 -12.04 11.98 11.08
CA ILE A 111 -10.64 12.18 10.72
C ILE A 111 -9.73 12.09 11.95
N LEU A 112 -8.61 11.39 11.81
CA LEU A 112 -7.47 11.47 12.73
C LEU A 112 -6.30 12.12 12.00
N ASN A 113 -5.95 13.35 12.39
CA ASN A 113 -4.91 14.15 11.75
C ASN A 113 -3.57 14.06 12.51
N LYS A 114 -2.45 14.14 11.78
CA LYS A 114 -1.09 14.23 12.34
C LYS A 114 -0.90 15.37 13.35
N SER A 115 -1.73 16.42 13.29
CA SER A 115 -1.72 17.53 14.24
C SER A 115 -2.27 17.15 15.63
N GLY A 116 -2.73 15.91 15.81
CA GLY A 116 -3.32 15.42 17.06
C GLY A 116 -4.82 15.72 17.20
N THR A 117 -5.46 16.22 16.14
CA THR A 117 -6.93 16.38 16.12
C THR A 117 -7.59 15.06 15.73
N PHE A 118 -8.50 14.58 16.57
CA PHE A 118 -9.42 13.49 16.26
C PHE A 118 -10.85 14.01 16.29
N GLU A 119 -11.56 13.86 15.18
CA GLU A 119 -12.93 14.30 15.03
C GLU A 119 -13.80 13.13 14.59
N ILE A 120 -14.94 12.95 15.25
CA ILE A 120 -15.97 11.97 14.91
C ILE A 120 -17.29 12.71 14.83
N ASN A 121 -17.88 12.81 13.64
CA ASN A 121 -19.21 13.34 13.43
C ASN A 121 -20.21 12.20 13.17
N GLY A 122 -21.48 12.57 13.06
CA GLY A 122 -22.48 11.66 12.52
C GLY A 122 -22.22 11.28 11.06
N THR A 123 -23.05 10.37 10.53
CA THR A 123 -22.96 9.93 9.14
C THR A 123 -23.53 10.94 8.15
N VAL A 124 -24.35 11.88 8.65
CA VAL A 124 -24.96 12.99 7.90
C VAL A 124 -24.90 14.29 8.71
N ALA A 125 -25.07 15.42 8.03
CA ALA A 125 -25.09 16.73 8.68
C ALA A 125 -26.24 16.87 9.69
N GLY A 126 -26.02 17.65 10.76
CA GLY A 126 -27.02 17.91 11.80
C GLY A 126 -27.11 16.83 12.87
N GLN A 127 -26.11 15.94 12.96
CA GLN A 127 -25.96 14.97 14.04
C GLN A 127 -24.93 15.44 15.07
N GLY A 128 -24.88 14.76 16.22
CA GLY A 128 -23.88 15.06 17.25
C GLY A 128 -22.44 14.83 16.75
N ARG A 129 -21.48 15.42 17.45
CA ARG A 129 -20.05 15.29 17.11
C ARG A 129 -19.15 15.27 18.34
N LEU A 130 -18.01 14.60 18.21
CA LEU A 130 -16.92 14.54 19.16
C LEU A 130 -15.67 15.15 18.52
N LEU A 131 -14.96 15.99 19.26
CA LEU A 131 -13.71 16.61 18.87
C LEU A 131 -12.70 16.46 20.00
N ILE A 132 -11.53 15.89 19.72
CA ILE A 132 -10.37 15.84 20.59
C ILE A 132 -9.23 16.58 19.90
N ASN A 133 -8.56 17.47 20.61
CA ASN A 133 -7.34 18.10 20.15
C ASN A 133 -6.36 18.29 21.32
N ASN A 134 -5.27 19.03 21.08
CA ASN A 134 -4.22 19.29 22.06
C ASN A 134 -4.68 20.13 23.27
N GLN A 135 -5.90 20.66 23.28
CA GLN A 135 -6.42 21.51 24.35
C GLN A 135 -7.60 20.87 25.09
N ARG A 136 -8.46 20.15 24.38
CA ARG A 136 -9.77 19.76 24.90
C ARG A 136 -10.39 18.55 24.18
N LEU A 137 -11.26 17.87 24.92
CA LEU A 137 -12.28 16.97 24.40
C LEU A 137 -13.64 17.69 24.46
N ARG A 138 -14.35 17.72 23.35
CA ARG A 138 -15.68 18.33 23.24
C ARG A 138 -16.68 17.37 22.61
N ILE A 139 -17.88 17.36 23.16
CA ILE A 139 -19.04 16.66 22.58
C ILE A 139 -20.12 17.70 22.34
N TYR A 140 -20.75 17.66 21.17
CA TYR A 140 -21.82 18.56 20.78
C TYR A 140 -23.08 17.77 20.45
N HIS A 141 -24.23 18.37 20.77
CA HIS A 141 -25.53 17.90 20.32
C HIS A 141 -25.73 18.12 18.81
N ALA A 142 -26.77 17.50 18.25
CA ALA A 142 -27.19 17.62 16.86
C ALA A 142 -27.42 19.07 16.39
N ASN A 143 -27.89 19.94 17.30
CA ASN A 143 -28.10 21.36 17.03
C ASN A 143 -26.82 22.21 17.09
N GLY A 144 -25.64 21.58 17.27
CA GLY A 144 -24.35 22.27 17.36
C GLY A 144 -24.03 22.83 18.74
N ASN A 145 -24.95 22.74 19.71
CA ASN A 145 -24.69 23.20 21.08
C ASN A 145 -23.70 22.28 21.78
N LEU A 146 -22.78 22.88 22.54
CA LEU A 146 -21.80 22.16 23.35
C LEU A 146 -22.52 21.40 24.47
N ALA A 147 -22.31 20.09 24.53
CA ALA A 147 -22.84 19.22 25.56
C ALA A 147 -21.82 19.01 26.68
N ILE A 148 -20.57 18.71 26.30
CA ILE A 148 -19.47 18.43 27.22
C ILE A 148 -18.23 19.15 26.71
N ASP A 149 -17.51 19.82 27.61
CA ASP A 149 -16.18 20.41 27.37
C ASP A 149 -15.25 19.96 28.50
N LEU A 150 -14.27 19.13 28.17
CA LEU A 150 -13.21 18.70 29.07
C LEU A 150 -11.90 19.27 28.54
N GLY A 151 -11.43 20.34 29.15
CA GLY A 151 -10.18 20.98 28.80
C GLY A 151 -9.44 21.43 30.05
N VAL A 152 -8.12 21.48 29.95
CA VAL A 152 -7.31 22.19 30.94
C VAL A 152 -7.15 23.62 30.43
N ASN A 153 -7.59 24.60 31.22
CA ASN A 153 -7.19 25.98 30.98
C ASN A 153 -5.68 26.04 31.22
N VAL A 154 -4.92 26.29 30.16
CA VAL A 154 -3.50 26.64 30.25
C VAL A 154 -3.39 28.14 30.14
#